data_AF-A0A5J4P5Q0-F1
#
_entry.id   AF-A0A5J4P5Q0-F1
#
_cell.length_a   1.000
_cell.length_b   1.000
_cell.length_c   1.000
_cell.angle_alpha   90.00
_cell.angle_beta   90.00
_cell.angle_gamma   90.00
#
_symmetry.space_group_name_H-M   'P 1'
#
loop_
_entity.id
_entity.type
_entity.pdbx_description
1 polymer ?
#
loop_
_entity_poly.entity_id
_entity_poly.type
_entity_poly.pdbx_seq_one_letter_code
_entity_poly.pdbx_strand_id
1 'polypeptide(L)'
;MMHLSRFLGLYPNLENYRKGDYFDLLNADFTSTRPLQHSFFIPPEEASHLPYIIRMNYTTMHLFKMNRMERIRCLTIINEYYQLHLPGFSELKSLKILQELFDVIVTI
;
A
#
# COMPACT_ATOMS: atom_id res chain seq x y z
N MET A 1 -8.61 -0.42 -3.94
CA MET A 1 -8.58 -0.35 -2.46
C MET A 1 -8.14 1.00 -1.91
N MET A 2 -7.32 1.77 -2.63
CA MET A 2 -6.94 3.14 -2.22
C MET A 2 -7.99 4.22 -2.55
N HIS A 3 -9.08 3.89 -3.26
CA HIS A 3 -10.12 4.86 -3.58
C HIS A 3 -10.80 5.47 -2.34
N LEU A 4 -10.86 4.73 -1.22
CA LEU A 4 -11.39 5.26 0.03
C LEU A 4 -10.58 6.46 0.53
N SER A 5 -9.25 6.44 0.40
CA SER A 5 -8.39 7.55 0.80
C SER A 5 -8.74 8.86 0.08
N ARG A 6 -9.18 8.78 -1.19
CA ARG A 6 -9.70 9.93 -1.95
C ARG A 6 -10.94 10.55 -1.31
N PHE A 7 -11.89 9.72 -0.86
CA PHE A 7 -13.10 10.22 -0.21
C PHE A 7 -12.84 10.80 1.18
N LEU A 8 -11.74 10.39 1.83
CA LEU A 8 -11.32 10.87 3.14
C LEU A 8 -10.41 12.11 3.07
N GLY A 9 -10.06 12.60 1.87
CA GLY A 9 -9.16 13.74 1.70
C GLY A 9 -7.68 13.41 1.93
N LEU A 10 -7.32 12.12 1.91
CA LEU A 10 -5.98 11.60 2.20
C LEU A 10 -5.45 10.86 0.97
N TYR A 11 -5.61 11.44 -0.22
CA TYR A 11 -5.14 10.80 -1.44
C TYR A 11 -3.63 11.00 -1.57
N PRO A 12 -2.84 9.94 -1.81
CA PRO A 12 -1.40 10.08 -2.00
C PRO A 12 -1.09 10.96 -3.21
N ASN A 13 -0.03 11.76 -3.11
CA ASN A 13 0.47 12.53 -4.23
C ASN A 13 1.16 11.60 -5.23
N LEU A 14 0.64 11.54 -6.44
CA LEU A 14 1.22 10.75 -7.54
C LEU A 14 1.84 11.61 -8.63
N GLU A 15 1.81 12.92 -8.44
CA GLU A 15 2.46 13.84 -9.34
C GLU A 15 3.98 13.71 -9.18
N ASN A 16 4.72 14.04 -10.24
CA ASN A 16 6.17 14.14 -10.22
C ASN A 16 6.97 12.85 -9.93
N TYR A 17 6.34 11.67 -9.92
CA TYR A 17 7.07 10.40 -9.86
C TYR A 17 8.16 10.31 -10.94
N ARG A 18 9.38 9.96 -10.53
CA ARG A 18 10.50 9.61 -11.41
C ARG A 18 11.02 8.23 -11.06
N LYS A 19 11.51 7.52 -12.10
CA LYS A 19 12.14 6.22 -11.91
C LYS A 19 13.32 6.36 -10.94
N GLY A 20 13.29 5.59 -9.85
CA GLY A 20 14.29 5.66 -8.80
C GLY A 20 13.85 6.40 -7.54
N ASP A 21 12.69 7.06 -7.56
CA ASP A 21 12.14 7.72 -6.38
C ASP A 21 11.61 6.71 -5.35
N TYR A 22 11.79 7.05 -4.08
CA TYR A 22 11.12 6.45 -2.94
C TYR A 22 9.71 7.02 -2.82
N PHE A 23 8.84 6.33 -2.11
CA PHE A 23 7.58 6.93 -1.65
C PHE A 23 7.61 7.11 -0.14
N ASP A 24 7.49 8.34 0.32
CA ASP A 24 7.39 8.67 1.72
C ASP A 24 5.95 8.42 2.19
N LEU A 25 5.78 7.41 3.05
CA LEU A 25 4.46 7.01 3.54
C LEU A 25 3.92 7.97 4.58
N LEU A 26 4.75 8.80 5.23
CA LEU A 26 4.28 9.74 6.23
C LEU A 26 3.84 11.06 5.57
N ASN A 27 4.60 11.52 4.58
CA ASN A 27 4.31 12.73 3.82
C ASN A 27 3.40 12.48 2.61
N ALA A 28 3.14 11.22 2.29
CA ALA A 28 2.33 10.78 1.15
C ALA A 28 2.81 11.33 -0.22
N ASP A 29 4.12 11.42 -0.42
CA ASP A 29 4.72 11.99 -1.62
C ASP A 29 5.96 11.20 -2.09
N PHE A 30 6.32 11.35 -3.36
CA PHE A 30 7.54 10.77 -3.91
C PHE A 30 8.76 11.61 -3.56
N THR A 31 9.87 10.94 -3.24
CA THR A 31 11.14 11.59 -2.88
C THR A 31 12.31 10.93 -3.61
N SER A 32 13.18 11.74 -4.22
CA SER A 32 14.37 11.21 -4.92
C SER A 32 15.47 10.70 -4.00
N THR A 33 15.36 10.98 -2.70
CA THR A 33 16.27 10.48 -1.66
C THR A 33 15.49 9.72 -0.61
N ARG A 34 16.11 8.71 -0.02
CA ARG A 34 15.55 7.96 1.11
C ARG A 34 15.26 8.91 2.29
N PRO A 35 14.03 8.92 2.84
CA PRO A 35 13.74 9.63 4.10
C PRO A 35 14.66 9.13 5.23
N LEU A 36 15.25 10.07 5.98
CA LEU A 36 16.21 9.75 7.05
C LEU A 36 15.60 9.91 8.46
N GLN A 37 14.50 10.65 8.56
CA GLN A 37 13.85 11.01 9.82
C GLN A 37 12.94 9.90 10.36
N HIS A 38 12.52 8.96 9.52
CA HIS A 38 11.66 7.84 9.88
C HIS A 38 11.85 6.65 8.93
N SER A 39 11.29 5.51 9.31
CA SER A 39 11.36 4.26 8.54
C SER A 39 10.15 4.01 7.64
N PHE A 40 9.13 4.88 7.69
CA PHE A 40 7.90 4.76 6.89
C PHE A 40 8.13 5.23 5.45
N PHE A 41 8.70 4.36 4.62
CA PHE A 41 8.88 4.63 3.19
C PHE A 41 8.86 3.34 2.37
N ILE A 42 8.56 3.47 1.08
CA ILE A 42 8.61 2.39 0.10
C ILE A 42 9.85 2.58 -0.77
N PRO A 43 10.69 1.53 -0.95
CA PRO A 43 11.89 1.61 -1.78
C PRO A 43 11.54 1.76 -3.27
N PRO A 44 12.46 2.23 -4.12
CA PRO A 44 12.14 2.61 -5.49
C PRO A 44 11.60 1.50 -6.39
N GLU A 45 12.09 0.27 -6.21
CA GLU A 45 11.64 -0.91 -6.94
C GLU A 45 10.14 -1.11 -6.74
N GLU A 46 9.69 -1.09 -5.48
CA GLU A 46 8.28 -1.25 -5.11
C GLU A 46 7.45 0.02 -5.37
N ALA A 47 8.03 1.20 -5.13
CA ALA A 47 7.34 2.49 -5.28
C ALA A 47 6.92 2.74 -6.73
N SER A 48 7.65 2.17 -7.71
CA SER A 48 7.27 2.19 -9.12
C SER A 48 5.90 1.56 -9.41
N HIS A 49 5.40 0.70 -8.52
CA HIS A 49 4.12 0.02 -8.66
C HIS A 49 2.94 0.79 -8.05
N LEU A 50 3.20 1.80 -7.20
CA LEU A 50 2.14 2.55 -6.51
C LEU A 50 1.11 3.18 -7.45
N PRO A 51 1.48 3.84 -8.57
CA PRO A 51 0.50 4.42 -9.48
C PRO A 51 -0.50 3.39 -10.02
N TYR A 52 -0.06 2.15 -10.22
CA TYR A 52 -0.91 1.05 -10.67
C TYR A 52 -1.84 0.57 -9.55
N ILE A 53 -1.29 0.36 -8.35
CA ILE A 53 -2.03 -0.09 -7.16
C ILE A 53 -3.16 0.90 -6.82
N ILE A 54 -2.89 2.21 -6.94
CA ILE A 54 -3.84 3.25 -6.56
C ILE A 54 -4.98 3.39 -7.59
N ARG A 55 -4.69 3.17 -8.89
CA ARG A 55 -5.70 3.19 -9.96
C ARG A 55 -6.49 1.88 -10.07
N MET A 56 -6.04 0.82 -9.39
CA MET A 56 -6.70 -0.49 -9.40
C MET A 56 -8.05 -0.44 -8.66
N ASN A 57 -9.09 -0.89 -9.36
CA ASN A 57 -10.43 -1.07 -8.82
C ASN A 57 -10.87 -2.55 -8.96
N TYR A 58 -12.05 -2.90 -8.46
CA TYR A 58 -12.53 -4.29 -8.52
C TYR A 58 -12.67 -4.83 -9.94
N THR A 59 -13.08 -3.99 -10.89
CA THR A 59 -13.27 -4.43 -12.28
C THR A 59 -11.95 -4.62 -13.00
N THR A 60 -10.90 -3.86 -12.67
CA THR A 60 -9.57 -3.96 -13.31
C THR A 60 -8.57 -4.80 -12.54
N MET A 61 -8.87 -5.22 -11.31
CA MET A 61 -7.96 -5.97 -10.44
C MET A 61 -7.43 -7.26 -11.09
N HIS A 62 -8.26 -7.97 -11.86
CA HIS A 62 -7.88 -9.21 -12.54
C HIS A 62 -6.79 -9.03 -13.61
N LEU A 63 -6.53 -7.79 -14.06
CA LEU A 63 -5.48 -7.47 -15.03
C LEU A 63 -4.09 -7.43 -14.38
N PHE A 64 -4.03 -7.27 -13.05
CA PHE A 64 -2.78 -7.24 -12.29
C PHE A 64 -2.43 -8.65 -11.82
N LYS A 65 -1.53 -9.31 -12.54
CA LYS A 65 -1.01 -10.63 -12.15
C LYS A 65 -0.03 -10.50 -10.99
N MET A 66 -0.59 -10.49 -9.79
CA MET A 66 0.20 -10.53 -8.55
C MET A 66 0.24 -11.93 -7.96
N ASN A 67 1.43 -12.40 -7.61
CA ASN A 67 1.61 -13.58 -6.79
C ASN A 67 1.17 -13.32 -5.33
N ARG A 68 1.15 -14.37 -4.50
CA ARG A 68 0.68 -14.28 -3.10
C ARG A 68 1.47 -13.22 -2.30
N MET A 69 2.79 -13.20 -2.46
CA MET A 69 3.68 -12.30 -1.73
C MET A 69 3.45 -10.84 -2.11
N GLU A 70 3.31 -10.57 -3.41
CA GLU A 70 3.03 -9.22 -3.92
C GLU A 70 1.68 -8.69 -3.40
N ARG A 71 0.65 -9.54 -3.34
CA ARG A 71 -0.65 -9.17 -2.77
C ARG A 71 -0.57 -8.85 -1.29
N ILE A 72 0.14 -9.68 -0.52
CA ILE A 72 0.38 -9.43 0.92
C ILE A 72 1.12 -8.11 1.10
N ARG A 73 2.17 -7.87 0.31
CA ARG A 73 2.95 -6.63 0.38
C ARG A 73 2.10 -5.40 0.08
N CYS A 74 1.28 -5.43 -0.97
CA CYS A 74 0.34 -4.35 -1.28
C CYS A 74 -0.63 -4.08 -0.13
N LEU A 75 -1.20 -5.14 0.46
CA LEU A 75 -2.11 -5.03 1.60
C LEU A 75 -1.44 -4.40 2.83
N THR A 76 -0.21 -4.81 3.14
CA THR A 76 0.58 -4.24 4.24
C THR A 76 0.80 -2.75 4.04
N ILE A 77 1.23 -2.33 2.84
CA ILE A 77 1.46 -0.93 2.49
C ILE A 77 0.17 -0.10 2.62
N ILE A 78 -0.94 -0.60 2.08
CA ILE A 78 -2.24 0.08 2.14
C ILE A 78 -2.69 0.25 3.59
N ASN A 79 -2.54 -0.79 4.42
CA ASN A 79 -2.91 -0.75 5.82
C ASN A 79 -2.05 0.24 6.62
N GLU A 80 -0.73 0.20 6.42
CA GLU A 80 0.21 1.13 7.05
C GLU A 80 -0.10 2.58 6.66
N TYR A 81 -0.39 2.84 5.37
CA TYR A 81 -0.80 4.16 4.90
C TYR A 81 -2.06 4.66 5.62
N TYR A 82 -3.10 3.82 5.75
CA TYR A 82 -4.32 4.20 6.47
C TYR A 82 -4.07 4.44 7.96
N GLN A 83 -3.24 3.62 8.61
CA GLN A 83 -2.89 3.81 10.02
C GLN A 83 -2.17 5.14 10.28
N LEU A 84 -1.29 5.55 9.36
CA LEU A 84 -0.55 6.80 9.47
C LEU A 84 -1.44 8.04 9.28
N HIS A 85 -2.46 7.96 8.42
CA HIS A 85 -3.24 9.13 8.02
C HIS A 85 -4.65 9.21 8.61
N LEU A 86 -5.19 8.13 9.18
CA LEU A 86 -6.50 8.13 9.83
C LEU A 86 -6.34 8.05 11.36
N PRO A 87 -6.57 9.16 12.09
CA PRO A 87 -6.52 9.16 13.54
C PRO A 87 -7.49 8.12 14.14
N GLY A 88 -6.99 7.29 15.06
CA GLY A 88 -7.79 6.25 15.71
C GLY A 88 -8.05 5.01 14.85
N PHE A 89 -7.49 4.91 13.64
CA PHE A 89 -7.56 3.71 12.82
C PHE A 89 -6.61 2.64 13.36
N SER A 90 -7.15 1.76 14.19
CA SER A 90 -6.41 0.62 14.73
C SER A 90 -6.09 -0.42 13.65
N GLU A 91 -5.16 -1.33 13.94
CA GLU A 91 -4.83 -2.46 13.08
C GLU A 91 -6.07 -3.23 12.62
N LEU A 92 -6.14 -3.52 11.32
CA LEU A 92 -7.18 -4.36 10.74
C LEU A 92 -7.01 -5.82 11.17
N LYS A 93 -7.58 -6.16 12.32
CA LYS A 93 -7.58 -7.53 12.87
C LYS A 93 -8.21 -8.55 11.92
N SER A 94 -9.18 -8.13 11.10
CA SER A 94 -9.82 -8.99 10.09
C SER A 94 -8.83 -9.48 9.03
N LEU A 95 -7.84 -8.67 8.64
CA LEU A 95 -6.84 -9.06 7.65
C LEU A 95 -5.96 -10.19 8.19
N LYS A 96 -5.50 -10.05 9.44
CA LYS A 96 -4.70 -11.05 10.13
C LYS A 96 -5.48 -12.35 10.32
N ILE A 97 -6.73 -12.28 10.78
CA ILE A 97 -7.60 -13.45 10.94
C ILE A 97 -7.82 -14.16 9.59
N LEU A 98 -8.05 -13.41 8.52
CA LEU A 98 -8.23 -13.97 7.18
C LEU A 98 -6.95 -14.68 6.70
N GLN A 99 -5.77 -14.07 6.89
CA GLN A 99 -4.50 -14.71 6.58
C GLN A 99 -4.35 -16.02 7.37
N GLU A 100 -4.58 -16.01 8.68
CA GLU A 100 -4.50 -17.21 9.53
C GLU A 100 -5.47 -18.31 9.07
N LEU A 101 -6.73 -17.99 8.77
CA LEU A 101 -7.72 -18.97 8.30
C LEU A 101 -7.32 -19.60 6.96
N PHE A 102 -6.84 -18.80 6.01
CA PHE A 102 -6.51 -19.28 4.67
C PHE A 102 -5.05 -19.79 4.52
N ASP A 103 -4.18 -19.53 5.50
CA ASP A 103 -2.87 -20.19 5.65
C ASP A 103 -3.06 -21.60 6.25
N VAL A 104 -3.98 -21.78 7.20
CA VAL A 104 -4.28 -23.08 7.83
C VAL A 104 -4.97 -24.06 6.87
N ILE A 105 -5.83 -23.59 5.97
CA ILE A 105 -6.62 -24.45 5.05
C ILE A 105 -5.77 -25.11 3.95
N VAL A 106 -4.51 -24.71 3.74
CA VAL A 106 -3.62 -25.33 2.72
C VAL A 106 -2.68 -26.38 3.31
N THR A 107 -2.85 -26.77 4.58
CA THR A 107 -2.02 -27.80 5.24
C THR A 107 -2.81 -29.06 5.65
N ILE A 108 -4.07 -29.20 5.23
CA ILE A 108 -4.89 -30.42 5.37
C ILE A 108 -5.41 -30.80 3.98
#